data_AF-A0AAD7CRD5-F1
#
_entry.id   AF-A0AAD7CRD5-F1
#
_cell.length_a   1.000
_cell.length_b   1.000
_cell.length_c   1.000
_cell.angle_alpha   90.00
_cell.angle_beta   90.00
_cell.angle_gamma   90.00
#
_symmetry.space_group_name_H-M   'P 1'
#
loop_
_entity.id
_entity.type
_entity.pdbx_description
1 polymer ?
#
loop_
_entity_poly.entity_id
_entity_poly.type
_entity_poly.pdbx_seq_one_letter_code
_entity_poly.pdbx_strand_id
1 'polypeptide(L)'
;MPPQTSRHAALRRLKTQPPPPQTALKVLSALPDFVPGETPEDPEITAELAADPEYWQVLQNDVVALAHSIVTACRDSGQRRADFEETTEKGNENGDWGATRAAARRRPTQGCRHAAIDALLSLDKYSELLYLLLTDLELQVLRDVRQFFQVPHVVQELVSAEKTPTLCIRQLPKLGHAISAAIRKLEEYLALSRRAPIYALAMGHPSSDNQIKWIEDHWSAEDYQQARTSVRASMLEYQRDIRLQGTASGSAVPQNTSRHPVNSSTNAARAQRSGMARLSSLARSISGASPHNTNTPPQSTPTAQSECDAEERGLGLEDEHIVDEELRKYEAEAILDGDSDEHENFVL
;
A
#
# COMPACT_ATOMS: atom_id res chain seq x y z
N MET A 1 16.10 -7.21 40.07
CA MET A 1 16.01 -6.08 39.13
C MET A 1 17.31 -5.30 39.14
N PRO A 2 18.03 -5.20 38.02
CA PRO A 2 19.24 -4.39 37.94
C PRO A 2 18.88 -2.89 38.08
N PRO A 3 19.75 -2.07 38.68
CA PRO A 3 19.50 -0.63 38.86
C PRO A 3 19.45 0.10 37.51
N GLN A 4 18.42 0.93 37.29
CA GLN A 4 18.22 1.69 36.03
C GLN A 4 19.44 2.54 35.62
N THR A 5 20.29 2.93 36.57
CA THR A 5 21.55 3.64 36.34
C THR A 5 22.55 2.89 35.45
N SER A 6 22.48 1.55 35.39
CA SER A 6 23.36 0.74 34.52
C SER A 6 22.98 0.85 33.03
N ARG A 7 21.68 1.06 32.71
CA ARG A 7 21.18 1.18 31.34
C ARG A 7 21.75 2.43 30.64
N HIS A 8 21.83 3.56 31.36
CA HIS A 8 22.44 4.80 30.84
C HIS A 8 23.96 4.67 30.59
N ALA A 9 24.67 3.85 31.36
CA ALA A 9 26.10 3.62 31.16
C ALA A 9 26.37 2.68 29.97
N ALA A 10 25.55 1.65 29.78
CA ALA A 10 25.63 0.75 28.62
C ALA A 10 25.29 1.48 27.31
N LEU A 11 24.28 2.36 27.31
CA LEU A 11 23.93 3.20 26.17
C LEU A 11 25.05 4.17 25.75
N ARG A 12 25.95 4.56 26.66
CA ARG A 12 27.13 5.38 26.32
C ARG A 12 28.23 4.59 25.59
N ARG A 13 28.33 3.26 25.78
CA ARG A 13 29.33 2.41 25.09
C ARG A 13 28.91 2.01 23.68
N LEU A 14 27.62 2.11 23.32
CA LEU A 14 27.10 1.81 21.97
C LEU A 14 27.20 2.98 20.98
N LYS A 15 27.70 4.15 21.39
CA LYS A 15 27.84 5.34 20.52
C LYS A 15 28.86 5.19 19.37
N THR A 16 29.56 4.07 19.26
CA THR A 16 30.45 3.77 18.13
C THR A 16 29.78 2.90 17.05
N GLN A 17 28.54 2.46 17.25
CA GLN A 17 27.78 1.73 16.26
C GLN A 17 27.02 2.72 15.35
N PRO A 18 26.96 2.50 14.02
CA PRO A 18 26.16 3.34 13.12
C PRO A 18 24.71 3.44 13.64
N PRO A 19 24.05 4.60 13.49
CA PRO A 19 22.69 4.79 13.99
C PRO A 19 21.78 3.70 13.42
N PRO A 20 20.89 3.10 14.23
CA PRO A 20 19.95 2.12 13.74
C PRO A 20 19.14 2.72 12.58
N PRO A 21 18.77 1.91 11.57
CA PRO A 21 17.91 2.37 10.48
C PRO A 21 16.65 2.99 11.10
N GLN A 22 16.41 4.27 10.77
CA GLN A 22 15.23 4.98 11.25
C GLN A 22 13.99 4.23 10.78
N THR A 23 13.06 3.97 11.69
CA THR A 23 11.77 3.36 11.34
C THR A 23 11.00 4.27 10.41
N ALA A 24 10.07 3.69 9.63
CA ALA A 24 9.18 4.47 8.77
C ALA A 24 8.47 5.61 9.52
N LEU A 25 8.10 5.43 10.80
CA LEU A 25 7.53 6.50 11.62
C LEU A 25 8.43 7.73 11.76
N LYS A 26 9.73 7.52 12.00
CA LYS A 26 10.70 8.61 12.14
C LYS A 26 11.09 9.22 10.78
N VAL A 27 11.20 8.40 9.74
CA VAL A 27 11.41 8.87 8.36
C VAL A 27 10.21 9.68 7.86
N LEU A 28 8.99 9.26 8.15
CA LEU A 28 7.76 9.99 7.78
C LEU A 28 7.63 11.32 8.53
N SER A 29 8.22 11.44 9.73
CA SER A 29 8.30 12.71 10.46
C SER A 29 9.45 13.63 10.01
N ALA A 30 10.43 13.11 9.26
CA ALA A 30 11.68 13.80 8.93
C ALA A 30 11.85 14.08 7.44
N LEU A 31 10.84 13.86 6.60
CA LEU A 31 10.89 14.18 5.16
C LEU A 31 10.99 15.70 4.97
N PRO A 32 12.14 16.21 4.49
CA PRO A 32 12.30 17.62 4.15
C PRO A 32 11.91 17.75 2.68
N ASP A 33 10.66 18.11 2.42
CA ASP A 33 10.21 18.81 1.21
C ASP A 33 8.67 18.94 1.25
N PHE A 34 8.19 19.91 2.04
CA PHE A 34 6.86 20.46 1.83
C PHE A 34 6.87 21.96 2.13
N VAL A 35 6.06 22.68 1.34
CA VAL A 35 6.08 24.12 1.07
C VAL A 35 6.16 24.99 2.34
N PRO A 36 7.04 26.01 2.40
CA PRO A 36 7.16 26.90 3.54
C PRO A 36 5.95 27.86 3.57
N GLY A 37 5.10 27.73 4.59
CA GLY A 37 4.00 28.67 4.82
C GLY A 37 3.20 28.38 6.08
N GLU A 38 3.01 27.10 6.39
CA GLU A 38 2.37 26.68 7.64
C GLU A 38 3.34 25.74 8.34
N THR A 39 3.98 26.21 9.41
CA THR A 39 4.52 25.30 10.41
C THR A 39 3.36 24.41 10.82
N PRO A 40 3.42 23.08 10.61
CA PRO A 40 2.37 22.20 11.06
C PRO A 40 2.20 22.49 12.54
N GLU A 41 1.02 22.95 12.95
CA GLU A 41 0.73 23.04 14.38
C GLU A 41 1.03 21.66 14.95
N ASP A 42 1.99 21.59 15.87
CA ASP A 42 2.40 20.34 16.48
C ASP A 42 1.13 19.64 16.96
N PRO A 43 0.90 18.36 16.59
CA PRO A 43 -0.35 17.68 16.85
C PRO A 43 -0.67 17.83 18.33
N GLU A 44 -1.79 18.52 18.60
CA GLU A 44 -2.15 18.96 19.93
C GLU A 44 -2.15 17.76 20.87
N ILE A 45 -1.23 17.76 21.84
CA ILE A 45 -1.09 16.67 22.81
C ILE A 45 -2.42 16.60 23.56
N THR A 46 -3.12 15.47 23.46
CA THR A 46 -4.41 15.30 24.13
C THR A 46 -4.22 15.47 25.64
N ALA A 47 -5.21 16.07 26.33
CA ALA A 47 -5.14 16.27 27.78
C ALA A 47 -4.87 14.95 28.54
N GLU A 48 -5.36 13.83 28.01
CA GLU A 48 -5.11 12.48 28.53
C GLU A 48 -3.64 12.06 28.42
N LEU A 49 -2.97 12.38 27.30
CA LEU A 49 -1.56 12.07 27.10
C LEU A 49 -0.66 13.03 27.88
N ALA A 50 -1.07 14.30 28.01
CA ALA A 50 -0.39 15.28 28.85
C ALA A 50 -0.42 14.91 30.34
N ALA A 51 -1.44 14.15 30.78
CA ALA A 51 -1.53 13.66 32.15
C ALA A 51 -0.57 12.50 32.46
N ASP A 52 0.03 11.85 31.46
CA ASP A 52 0.97 10.73 31.61
C ASP A 52 2.31 11.03 30.89
N PRO A 53 3.21 11.82 31.51
CA PRO A 53 4.46 12.22 30.90
C PRO A 53 5.43 11.06 30.69
N GLU A 54 5.34 9.99 31.49
CA GLU A 54 6.20 8.80 31.33
C GLU A 54 5.80 8.01 30.08
N TYR A 55 4.50 7.78 29.88
CA TYR A 55 3.98 7.14 28.67
C TYR A 55 4.34 7.95 27.41
N TRP A 56 4.20 9.28 27.48
CA TRP A 56 4.60 10.17 26.39
C TRP A 56 6.09 10.08 26.07
N GLN A 57 6.95 10.06 27.09
CA GLN A 57 8.39 9.91 26.90
C GLN A 57 8.74 8.56 26.23
N VAL A 58 8.06 7.48 26.60
CA VAL A 58 8.25 6.17 25.96
C VAL A 58 7.84 6.19 24.49
N LEU A 59 6.73 6.85 24.15
CA LEU A 59 6.34 7.05 22.75
C LEU A 59 7.40 7.84 21.96
N GLN A 60 7.95 8.92 22.54
CA GLN A 60 9.01 9.72 21.91
C GLN A 60 10.31 8.93 21.67
N ASN A 61 10.59 7.94 22.52
CA ASN A 61 11.78 7.10 22.42
C ASN A 61 11.71 6.02 21.32
N ASP A 62 10.65 5.98 20.51
CA ASP A 62 10.44 5.03 19.41
C ASP A 62 10.57 3.57 19.89
N VAL A 63 9.63 3.18 20.75
CA VAL A 63 9.55 1.83 21.31
C VAL A 63 9.43 0.73 20.23
N VAL A 64 8.91 1.08 19.04
CA VAL A 64 8.83 0.18 17.89
C VAL A 64 10.22 -0.10 17.30
N ALA A 65 11.06 0.93 17.14
CA ALA A 65 12.46 0.76 16.74
C ALA A 65 13.25 -0.08 17.76
N LEU A 66 12.98 0.11 19.05
CA LEU A 66 13.60 -0.69 20.10
C LEU A 66 13.19 -2.16 19.99
N ALA A 67 11.89 -2.45 19.80
CA ALA A 67 11.40 -3.81 19.55
C ALA A 67 12.03 -4.45 18.30
N HIS A 68 12.18 -3.68 17.22
CA HIS A 68 12.88 -4.13 16.01
C HIS A 68 14.36 -4.43 16.27
N SER A 69 15.05 -3.61 17.07
CA SER A 69 16.45 -3.84 17.46
C SER A 69 16.62 -5.16 18.21
N ILE A 70 15.70 -5.53 19.09
CA ILE A 70 15.70 -6.84 19.76
C ILE A 70 15.61 -7.97 18.74
N VAL A 71 14.63 -7.90 17.84
CA VAL A 71 14.41 -8.95 16.82
C VAL A 71 15.62 -9.07 15.90
N THR A 72 16.20 -7.95 15.46
CA THR A 72 17.41 -7.93 14.64
C THR A 72 18.58 -8.56 15.40
N ALA A 73 18.85 -8.14 16.63
CA ALA A 73 19.91 -8.72 17.46
C ALA A 73 19.75 -10.24 17.68
N CYS A 74 18.52 -10.72 17.87
CA CYS A 74 18.22 -12.15 17.96
C CYS A 74 18.46 -12.88 16.63
N ARG A 75 18.22 -12.24 15.48
CA ARG A 75 18.36 -12.85 14.15
C ARG A 75 19.78 -12.81 13.59
N ASP A 76 20.58 -11.84 14.00
CA ASP A 76 21.93 -11.59 13.50
C ASP A 76 22.91 -12.74 13.79
N SER A 77 22.60 -13.60 14.77
CA SER A 77 23.41 -14.78 15.10
C SER A 77 22.64 -16.08 14.86
N GLY A 78 23.27 -17.03 14.16
CA GLY A 78 22.73 -18.39 14.00
C GLY A 78 22.53 -19.09 15.35
N GLN A 79 23.45 -18.87 16.30
CA GLN A 79 23.33 -19.42 17.66
C GLN A 79 22.14 -18.83 18.40
N ARG A 80 21.91 -17.52 18.31
CA ARG A 80 20.76 -16.85 18.93
C ARG A 80 19.43 -17.38 18.40
N ARG A 81 19.34 -17.65 17.10
CA ARG A 81 18.15 -18.27 16.49
C ARG A 81 17.92 -19.69 17.00
N ALA A 82 18.97 -20.51 17.03
CA ALA A 82 18.88 -21.88 17.54
C ALA A 82 18.46 -21.90 19.02
N ASP A 83 19.06 -21.04 19.84
CA ASP A 83 18.72 -20.94 21.26
C ASP A 83 17.31 -20.38 21.49
N PHE A 84 16.85 -19.48 20.62
CA PHE A 84 15.47 -18.99 20.67
C PHE A 84 14.45 -20.07 20.34
N GLU A 85 14.74 -20.89 19.32
CA GLU A 85 13.93 -22.07 18.98
C GLU A 85 13.93 -23.06 20.14
N GLU A 86 15.10 -23.41 20.70
CA GLU A 86 15.22 -24.30 21.85
C GLU A 86 14.47 -23.77 23.09
N THR A 87 14.61 -22.48 23.38
CA THR A 87 13.90 -21.83 24.51
C THR A 87 12.39 -21.88 24.29
N THR A 88 11.93 -21.65 23.06
CA THR A 88 10.52 -21.71 22.68
C THR A 88 9.99 -23.14 22.84
N GLU A 89 10.73 -24.15 22.37
CA GLU A 89 10.40 -25.58 22.50
C GLU A 89 10.31 -26.00 23.97
N LYS A 90 11.32 -25.70 24.78
CA LYS A 90 11.33 -25.99 26.22
C LYS A 90 10.16 -25.36 26.96
N GLY A 91 9.88 -24.07 26.71
CA GLY A 91 8.74 -23.42 27.35
C GLY A 91 7.38 -23.95 26.87
N ASN A 92 7.29 -24.48 25.64
CA ASN A 92 6.09 -25.18 25.18
C ASN A 92 5.91 -26.53 25.90
N GLU A 93 7.00 -27.28 26.09
CA GLU A 93 6.98 -28.57 26.83
C GLU A 93 6.60 -28.36 28.30
N ASN A 94 7.09 -27.30 28.92
CA ASN A 94 6.80 -26.95 30.31
C ASN A 94 5.42 -26.29 30.50
N GLY A 95 4.83 -25.73 29.44
CA GLY A 95 3.60 -24.94 29.53
C GLY A 95 3.81 -23.52 30.07
N ASP A 96 5.04 -23.00 30.03
CA ASP A 96 5.43 -21.68 30.55
C ASP A 96 4.74 -20.53 29.80
N TRP A 97 4.25 -20.80 28.58
CA TRP A 97 3.62 -19.81 27.70
C TRP A 97 2.10 -19.65 27.89
N GLY A 98 1.53 -20.27 28.92
CA GLY A 98 0.12 -20.18 29.26
C GLY A 98 -0.74 -21.29 28.62
N ALA A 99 -1.79 -21.67 29.34
CA ALA A 99 -2.57 -22.90 29.15
C ALA A 99 -3.52 -22.91 27.92
N THR A 100 -3.20 -22.21 26.83
CA THR A 100 -4.01 -22.29 25.59
C THR A 100 -3.64 -23.59 24.85
N ARG A 101 -4.09 -24.70 25.43
CA ARG A 101 -3.78 -26.10 25.12
C ARG A 101 -4.36 -26.61 23.79
N ALA A 102 -4.72 -25.74 22.85
CA ALA A 102 -5.30 -26.14 21.58
C ALA A 102 -4.23 -26.28 20.49
N ALA A 103 -3.61 -27.46 20.49
CA ALA A 103 -3.01 -28.15 19.34
C ALA A 103 -1.97 -27.40 18.51
N ALA A 104 -0.70 -27.80 18.70
CA ALA A 104 0.25 -28.15 17.63
C ALA A 104 0.39 -27.20 16.42
N ARG A 105 0.09 -25.91 16.53
CA ARG A 105 0.54 -24.93 15.55
C ARG A 105 1.99 -24.61 15.89
N ARG A 106 2.92 -25.08 15.06
CA ARG A 106 4.36 -24.73 15.09
C ARG A 106 4.67 -23.22 15.02
N ARG A 107 3.65 -22.36 15.02
CA ARG A 107 3.83 -20.91 15.08
C ARG A 107 3.43 -20.45 16.47
N PRO A 108 4.38 -19.93 17.28
CA PRO A 108 4.05 -19.29 18.55
C PRO A 108 2.95 -18.25 18.32
N THR A 109 1.87 -18.35 19.11
CA THR A 109 0.87 -17.30 19.20
C THR A 109 1.58 -15.99 19.58
N GLN A 110 1.07 -14.85 19.13
CA GLN A 110 1.81 -13.60 19.25
C GLN A 110 2.13 -13.21 20.71
N GLY A 111 1.34 -13.70 21.67
CA GLY A 111 1.60 -13.52 23.11
C GLY A 111 2.81 -14.30 23.64
N CYS A 112 3.07 -15.52 23.15
CA CYS A 112 4.19 -16.31 23.66
C CYS A 112 5.55 -15.89 23.11
N ARG A 113 5.60 -15.08 22.04
CA ARG A 113 6.88 -14.57 21.51
C ARG A 113 7.59 -13.63 22.49
N HIS A 114 6.85 -12.78 23.22
CA HIS A 114 7.47 -11.87 24.19
C HIS A 114 8.05 -12.65 25.37
N ALA A 115 7.28 -13.58 25.94
CA ALA A 115 7.77 -14.43 27.01
C ALA A 115 8.98 -15.28 26.60
N ALA A 116 9.01 -15.78 25.36
CA ALA A 116 10.16 -16.49 24.81
C ALA A 116 11.39 -15.59 24.63
N ILE A 117 11.19 -14.33 24.23
CA ILE A 117 12.28 -13.33 24.13
C ILE A 117 12.83 -13.03 25.53
N ASP A 118 11.97 -12.81 26.52
CA ASP A 118 12.40 -12.53 27.90
C ASP A 118 13.17 -13.73 28.49
N ALA A 119 12.70 -14.95 28.25
CA ALA A 119 13.40 -16.17 28.67
C ALA A 119 14.76 -16.33 27.96
N LEU A 120 14.83 -16.04 26.65
CA LEU A 120 16.10 -16.05 25.92
C LEU A 120 17.08 -15.02 26.48
N LEU A 121 16.63 -13.78 26.67
CA LEU A 121 17.46 -12.68 27.17
C LEU A 121 17.87 -12.87 28.63
N SER A 122 17.16 -13.72 29.38
CA SER A 122 17.52 -14.10 30.74
C SER A 122 18.65 -15.13 30.82
N LEU A 123 19.10 -15.71 29.70
CA LEU A 123 20.26 -16.59 29.67
C LEU A 123 21.55 -15.77 29.87
N ASP A 124 22.44 -16.21 30.77
CA ASP A 124 23.70 -15.50 31.09
C ASP A 124 24.55 -15.16 29.85
N LYS A 125 24.52 -16.03 28.82
CA LYS A 125 25.22 -15.87 27.55
C LYS A 125 24.73 -14.70 26.70
N TYR A 126 23.60 -14.09 27.05
CA TYR A 126 22.99 -12.94 26.38
C TYR A 126 22.90 -11.71 27.28
N SER A 127 23.71 -11.66 28.34
CA SER A 127 23.80 -10.50 29.24
C SER A 127 24.14 -9.19 28.52
N GLU A 128 24.82 -9.26 27.37
CA GLU A 128 25.10 -8.10 26.52
C GLU A 128 23.85 -7.53 25.86
N LEU A 129 22.75 -8.28 25.73
CA LEU A 129 21.49 -7.83 25.12
C LEU A 129 20.48 -7.31 26.14
N LEU A 130 20.77 -7.41 27.45
CA LEU A 130 19.86 -6.97 28.51
C LEU A 130 19.48 -5.49 28.43
N TYR A 131 20.31 -4.64 27.80
CA TYR A 131 19.98 -3.23 27.60
C TYR A 131 18.83 -3.01 26.61
N LEU A 132 18.55 -4.01 25.76
CA LEU A 132 17.43 -4.00 24.81
C LEU A 132 16.12 -4.49 25.46
N LEU A 133 16.15 -5.00 26.70
CA LEU A 133 14.95 -5.50 27.37
C LEU A 133 13.94 -4.35 27.56
N LEU A 134 12.71 -4.60 27.15
CA LEU A 134 11.62 -3.64 27.27
C LEU A 134 11.15 -3.60 28.73
N THR A 135 10.93 -2.40 29.26
CA THR A 135 10.24 -2.18 30.53
C THR A 135 8.75 -2.53 30.41
N ASP A 136 8.08 -2.71 31.55
CA ASP A 136 6.63 -2.98 31.56
C ASP A 136 5.83 -1.87 30.87
N LEU A 137 6.25 -0.60 31.06
CA LEU A 137 5.65 0.55 30.40
C LEU A 137 5.90 0.55 28.88
N GLU A 138 7.14 0.26 28.43
CA GLU A 138 7.46 0.07 27.01
C GLU A 138 6.64 -1.07 26.38
N LEU A 139 6.45 -2.19 27.08
CA LEU A 139 5.59 -3.29 26.64
C LEU A 139 4.12 -2.89 26.57
N GLN A 140 3.63 -2.12 27.55
CA GLN A 140 2.27 -1.60 27.53
C GLN A 140 2.04 -0.68 26.33
N VAL A 141 2.92 0.31 26.11
CA VAL A 141 2.85 1.21 24.96
C VAL A 141 2.86 0.43 23.64
N LEU A 142 3.72 -0.59 23.51
CA LEU A 142 3.73 -1.44 22.31
C LEU A 142 2.43 -2.22 22.09
N ARG A 143 1.77 -2.69 23.17
CA ARG A 143 0.46 -3.33 23.06
C ARG A 143 -0.60 -2.34 22.58
N ASP A 144 -0.57 -1.12 23.10
CA ASP A 144 -1.51 -0.06 22.72
C ASP A 144 -1.30 0.36 21.26
N VAL A 145 -0.04 0.53 20.82
CA VAL A 145 0.32 0.78 19.41
C VAL A 145 -0.13 -0.36 18.50
N ARG A 146 0.06 -1.62 18.92
CA ARG A 146 -0.42 -2.77 18.15
C ARG A 146 -1.95 -2.78 18.05
N GLN A 147 -2.65 -2.53 19.16
CA GLN A 147 -4.10 -2.46 19.18
C GLN A 147 -4.60 -1.36 18.26
N PHE A 148 -3.93 -0.21 18.25
CA PHE A 148 -4.20 0.88 17.30
C PHE A 148 -4.11 0.39 15.85
N PHE A 149 -3.02 -0.29 15.46
CA PHE A 149 -2.86 -0.80 14.09
C PHE A 149 -3.77 -1.99 13.74
N GLN A 150 -4.29 -2.70 14.74
CA GLN A 150 -5.24 -3.77 14.49
C GLN A 150 -6.58 -3.22 13.96
N VAL A 151 -6.98 -2.01 14.38
CA VAL A 151 -8.21 -1.37 13.91
C VAL A 151 -8.21 -1.13 12.39
N PRO A 152 -7.25 -0.39 11.79
CA PRO A 152 -7.21 -0.18 10.35
C PRO A 152 -6.99 -1.50 9.60
N HIS A 153 -6.31 -2.49 10.18
CA HIS A 153 -6.17 -3.81 9.54
C HIS A 153 -7.51 -4.55 9.42
N VAL A 154 -8.28 -4.60 10.51
CA VAL A 154 -9.63 -5.21 10.51
C VAL A 154 -10.57 -4.43 9.60
N VAL A 155 -10.52 -3.09 9.66
CA VAL A 155 -11.23 -2.21 8.73
C VAL A 155 -10.87 -2.54 7.29
N GLN A 156 -9.59 -2.63 6.96
CA GLN A 156 -9.14 -2.94 5.61
C GLN A 156 -9.68 -4.31 5.18
N GLU A 157 -9.66 -5.32 6.05
CA GLU A 157 -10.22 -6.65 5.78
C GLU A 157 -11.74 -6.58 5.53
N LEU A 158 -12.46 -5.84 6.37
CA LEU A 158 -13.91 -5.64 6.26
C LEU A 158 -14.28 -4.88 4.97
N VAL A 159 -13.62 -3.77 4.66
CA VAL A 159 -13.87 -2.96 3.44
C VAL A 159 -13.40 -3.70 2.18
N SER A 160 -12.44 -4.61 2.31
CA SER A 160 -12.09 -5.51 1.20
C SER A 160 -13.18 -6.55 0.95
N ALA A 161 -13.98 -6.88 1.96
CA ALA A 161 -15.07 -7.85 1.88
C ALA A 161 -16.44 -7.20 1.56
N GLU A 162 -16.66 -5.95 1.96
CA GLU A 162 -17.93 -5.23 1.83
C GLU A 162 -17.76 -3.89 1.10
N LYS A 163 -18.68 -3.59 0.18
CA LYS A 163 -18.77 -2.28 -0.51
C LYS A 163 -19.36 -1.17 0.38
N THR A 164 -19.12 -1.16 1.70
CA THR A 164 -19.79 -0.24 2.64
C THR A 164 -18.78 0.49 3.55
N PRO A 165 -18.93 1.82 3.76
CA PRO A 165 -17.88 2.65 4.36
C PRO A 165 -17.77 2.54 5.89
N THR A 166 -16.54 2.68 6.36
CA THR A 166 -16.02 2.39 7.70
C THR A 166 -16.22 3.52 8.72
N LEU A 167 -17.41 3.59 9.31
CA LEU A 167 -17.77 4.63 10.27
C LEU A 167 -17.32 4.35 11.73
N CYS A 168 -17.00 3.10 12.09
CA CYS A 168 -16.82 2.67 13.50
C CYS A 168 -15.45 2.99 14.15
N ILE A 169 -14.54 3.71 13.48
CA ILE A 169 -13.15 3.92 13.95
C ILE A 169 -13.01 5.07 14.97
N ARG A 170 -14.03 5.91 15.16
CA ARG A 170 -13.92 7.17 15.92
C ARG A 170 -13.84 7.06 17.46
N GLN A 171 -13.75 5.86 18.06
CA GLN A 171 -13.94 5.67 19.51
C GLN A 171 -12.66 5.39 20.35
N LEU A 172 -11.47 5.82 19.92
CA LEU A 172 -10.22 5.64 20.70
C LEU A 172 -9.60 6.99 21.12
N PRO A 173 -10.10 7.66 22.18
CA PRO A 173 -9.71 9.02 22.55
C PRO A 173 -8.22 9.17 22.90
N LYS A 174 -7.62 8.19 23.59
CA LYS A 174 -6.17 8.17 23.93
C LYS A 174 -5.26 8.19 22.70
N LEU A 175 -5.77 7.70 21.57
CA LEU A 175 -5.05 7.62 20.29
C LEU A 175 -5.50 8.70 19.31
N GLY A 176 -6.26 9.71 19.77
CA GLY A 176 -6.78 10.78 18.92
C GLY A 176 -5.68 11.47 18.11
N HIS A 177 -4.55 11.80 18.75
CA HIS A 177 -3.39 12.41 18.06
C HIS A 177 -2.83 11.50 16.96
N ALA A 178 -2.73 10.19 17.20
CA ALA A 178 -2.25 9.21 16.23
C ALA A 178 -3.25 9.00 15.08
N ILE A 179 -4.56 9.02 15.36
CA ILE A 179 -5.63 8.98 14.36
C ILE A 179 -5.54 10.20 13.46
N SER A 180 -5.46 11.41 14.02
CA SER A 180 -5.35 12.65 13.25
C SER A 180 -4.09 12.68 12.40
N ALA A 181 -2.95 12.24 12.95
CA ALA A 181 -1.71 12.11 12.19
C ALA A 181 -1.83 11.09 11.04
N ALA A 182 -2.51 9.96 11.27
CA ALA A 182 -2.75 8.95 10.25
C ALA A 182 -3.69 9.45 9.15
N ILE A 183 -4.79 10.14 9.50
CA ILE A 183 -5.71 10.76 8.54
C ILE A 183 -4.96 11.76 7.66
N ARG A 184 -4.22 12.69 8.27
CA ARG A 184 -3.41 13.67 7.53
C ARG A 184 -2.43 13.00 6.57
N LYS A 185 -1.79 11.90 7.02
CA LYS A 185 -0.85 11.18 6.16
C LYS A 185 -1.56 10.43 5.03
N LEU A 186 -2.74 9.87 5.28
CA LEU A 186 -3.57 9.26 4.24
C LEU A 186 -4.04 10.30 3.23
N GLU A 187 -4.44 11.49 3.66
CA GLU A 187 -4.80 12.61 2.78
C GLU A 187 -3.61 13.03 1.92
N GLU A 188 -2.40 13.10 2.48
CA GLU A 188 -1.17 13.35 1.73
C GLU A 188 -0.90 12.25 0.69
N TYR A 189 -1.02 10.97 1.07
CA TYR A 189 -0.88 9.86 0.14
C TYR A 189 -1.94 9.86 -0.94
N LEU A 190 -3.19 10.23 -0.61
CA LEU A 190 -4.26 10.37 -1.59
C LEU A 190 -3.96 11.52 -2.55
N ALA A 191 -3.51 12.68 -2.07
CA ALA A 191 -3.11 13.79 -2.92
C ALA A 191 -1.98 13.42 -3.88
N LEU A 192 -0.99 12.66 -3.42
CA LEU A 192 0.07 12.11 -4.29
C LEU A 192 -0.47 11.08 -5.29
N SER A 193 -1.35 10.19 -4.82
CA SER A 193 -1.91 9.12 -5.65
C SER A 193 -2.82 9.68 -6.76
N ARG A 194 -3.59 10.74 -6.49
CA ARG A 194 -4.44 11.43 -7.48
C ARG A 194 -3.70 11.88 -8.73
N ARG A 195 -2.41 12.22 -8.58
CA ARG A 195 -1.53 12.63 -9.68
C ARG A 195 -0.95 11.45 -10.48
N ALA A 196 -1.03 10.23 -9.94
CA ALA A 196 -0.50 9.05 -10.62
C ALA A 196 -1.50 8.55 -11.68
N PRO A 197 -1.09 8.39 -12.95
CA PRO A 197 -2.00 7.96 -14.02
C PRO A 197 -2.69 6.63 -13.72
N ILE A 198 -2.00 5.70 -13.06
CA ILE A 198 -2.57 4.39 -12.69
C ILE A 198 -3.74 4.51 -11.71
N TYR A 199 -3.71 5.49 -10.81
CA TYR A 199 -4.79 5.74 -9.88
C TYR A 199 -5.96 6.42 -10.57
N ALA A 200 -5.70 7.40 -11.45
CA ALA A 200 -6.72 8.01 -12.29
C ALA A 200 -7.43 6.96 -13.17
N LEU A 201 -6.71 5.99 -13.73
CA LEU A 201 -7.29 4.89 -14.50
C LEU A 201 -8.08 3.91 -13.63
N ALA A 202 -7.60 3.62 -12.42
CA ALA A 202 -8.30 2.73 -11.49
C ALA A 202 -9.62 3.35 -11.00
N MET A 203 -9.61 4.66 -10.72
CA MET A 203 -10.77 5.41 -10.25
C MET A 203 -11.71 5.82 -11.38
N GLY A 204 -11.17 6.03 -12.58
CA GLY A 204 -11.93 6.35 -13.79
C GLY A 204 -12.35 5.12 -14.59
N HIS A 205 -12.15 3.90 -14.06
CA HIS A 205 -12.66 2.71 -14.73
C HIS A 205 -14.20 2.82 -14.77
N PRO A 206 -14.84 2.76 -15.96
CA PRO A 206 -16.30 2.92 -16.15
C PRO A 206 -17.17 1.79 -15.53
N SER A 207 -16.73 1.16 -14.44
CA SER A 207 -17.47 0.11 -13.74
C SER A 207 -18.55 0.67 -12.80
N SER A 208 -18.60 1.98 -12.56
CA SER A 208 -19.71 2.61 -11.83
C SER A 208 -19.83 4.10 -12.16
N ASP A 209 -21.00 4.50 -12.62
CA ASP A 209 -21.33 5.87 -13.04
C ASP A 209 -21.15 6.91 -11.92
N ASN A 210 -21.21 6.48 -10.66
CA ASN A 210 -20.99 7.34 -9.49
C ASN A 210 -19.52 7.80 -9.31
N GLN A 211 -18.53 7.14 -9.95
CA GLN A 211 -17.12 7.43 -9.67
C GLN A 211 -16.63 8.72 -10.34
N ILE A 212 -17.00 8.99 -11.58
CA ILE A 212 -16.55 10.20 -12.29
C ILE A 212 -17.13 11.46 -11.62
N LYS A 213 -18.42 11.42 -11.28
CA LYS A 213 -19.08 12.49 -10.52
C LYS A 213 -18.47 12.67 -9.13
N TRP A 214 -18.16 11.57 -8.44
CA TRP A 214 -17.45 11.65 -7.16
C TRP A 214 -16.07 12.31 -7.29
N ILE A 215 -15.31 12.01 -8.36
CA ILE A 215 -14.02 12.67 -8.63
C ILE A 215 -14.25 14.16 -8.88
N GLU A 216 -15.24 14.54 -9.70
CA GLU A 216 -15.60 15.94 -9.97
C GLU A 216 -15.95 16.71 -8.69
N ASP A 217 -16.75 16.09 -7.80
CA ASP A 217 -17.21 16.71 -6.55
C ASP A 217 -16.11 16.81 -5.48
N HIS A 218 -15.13 15.90 -5.47
CA HIS A 218 -14.17 15.75 -4.36
C HIS A 218 -12.71 16.07 -4.72
N TRP A 219 -12.38 16.24 -6.00
CA TRP A 219 -11.03 16.57 -6.44
C TRP A 219 -10.93 18.04 -6.81
N SER A 220 -9.72 18.59 -6.75
CA SER A 220 -9.49 19.92 -7.29
C SER A 220 -9.75 19.92 -8.80
N ALA A 221 -10.19 21.06 -9.36
CA ALA A 221 -10.40 21.18 -10.80
C ALA A 221 -9.13 20.82 -11.61
N GLU A 222 -7.95 21.14 -11.07
CA GLU A 222 -6.67 20.77 -11.68
C GLU A 222 -6.44 19.25 -11.67
N ASP A 223 -6.59 18.59 -10.51
CA ASP A 223 -6.41 17.14 -10.39
C ASP A 223 -7.43 16.37 -11.25
N TYR A 224 -8.69 16.85 -11.31
CA TYR A 224 -9.73 16.28 -12.17
C TYR A 224 -9.34 16.37 -13.65
N GLN A 225 -8.89 17.53 -14.13
CA GLN A 225 -8.45 17.69 -15.52
C GLN A 225 -7.23 16.84 -15.84
N GLN A 226 -6.28 16.71 -14.91
CA GLN A 226 -5.14 15.83 -15.06
C GLN A 226 -5.56 14.35 -15.15
N ALA A 227 -6.48 13.92 -14.28
CA ALA A 227 -7.03 12.56 -14.31
C ALA A 227 -7.75 12.28 -15.62
N ARG A 228 -8.64 13.19 -16.05
CA ARG A 228 -9.36 13.12 -17.32
C ARG A 228 -8.43 13.02 -18.52
N THR A 229 -7.38 13.85 -18.55
CA THR A 229 -6.35 13.81 -19.60
C THR A 229 -5.60 12.47 -19.60
N SER A 230 -5.28 11.92 -18.42
CA SER A 230 -4.61 10.62 -18.30
C SER A 230 -5.50 9.49 -18.82
N VAL A 231 -6.78 9.48 -18.46
CA VAL A 231 -7.76 8.50 -18.96
C VAL A 231 -7.90 8.60 -20.48
N ARG A 232 -8.07 9.83 -21.01
CA ARG A 232 -8.14 10.10 -22.46
C ARG A 232 -6.91 9.55 -23.18
N ALA A 233 -5.70 9.83 -22.67
CA ALA A 233 -4.45 9.36 -23.27
C ALA A 233 -4.37 7.83 -23.31
N SER A 234 -4.76 7.14 -22.25
CA SER A 234 -4.77 5.67 -22.22
C SER A 234 -5.84 5.05 -23.11
N MET A 235 -7.02 5.69 -23.25
CA MET A 235 -8.04 5.25 -24.21
C MET A 235 -7.55 5.39 -25.66
N LEU A 236 -6.83 6.47 -25.97
CA LEU A 236 -6.21 6.65 -27.29
C LEU A 236 -5.13 5.60 -27.56
N GLU A 237 -4.27 5.30 -26.59
CA GLU A 237 -3.27 4.24 -26.71
C GLU A 237 -3.94 2.88 -26.94
N TYR A 238 -4.98 2.56 -26.16
CA TYR A 238 -5.75 1.33 -26.32
C TYR A 238 -6.41 1.22 -27.70
N GLN A 239 -6.96 2.31 -28.23
CA GLN A 239 -7.61 2.28 -29.52
C GLN A 239 -6.62 2.15 -30.67
N ARG A 240 -5.45 2.78 -30.57
CA ARG A 240 -4.33 2.55 -31.48
C ARG A 240 -3.90 1.08 -31.48
N ASP A 241 -3.81 0.46 -30.31
CA ASP A 241 -3.47 -0.95 -30.16
C ASP A 241 -4.52 -1.88 -30.80
N ILE A 242 -5.82 -1.60 -30.61
CA ILE A 242 -6.90 -2.35 -31.28
C ILE A 242 -6.73 -2.29 -32.79
N ARG A 243 -6.48 -1.11 -33.36
CA ARG A 243 -6.30 -0.94 -34.79
C ARG A 243 -5.12 -1.78 -35.30
N LEU A 244 -3.97 -1.68 -34.64
CA LEU A 244 -2.76 -2.43 -35.01
C LEU A 244 -2.97 -3.96 -34.95
N GLN A 245 -3.73 -4.44 -33.96
CA GLN A 245 -4.09 -5.86 -33.84
C GLN A 245 -5.11 -6.30 -34.91
N GLY A 246 -6.04 -5.41 -35.28
CA GLY A 246 -7.04 -5.64 -36.31
C GLY A 246 -6.43 -5.77 -37.70
N THR A 247 -5.48 -4.90 -38.06
CA THR A 247 -4.75 -4.98 -39.34
C THR A 247 -3.85 -6.21 -39.43
N ALA A 248 -3.21 -6.62 -38.33
CA ALA A 248 -2.37 -7.83 -38.30
C ALA A 248 -3.16 -9.13 -38.52
N SER A 249 -4.47 -9.14 -38.25
CA SER A 249 -5.34 -10.31 -38.44
C SER A 249 -6.02 -10.36 -39.81
N GLY A 250 -5.72 -9.41 -40.70
CA GLY A 250 -6.29 -9.27 -42.04
C GLY A 250 -5.72 -10.24 -43.08
N SER A 251 -5.97 -11.54 -42.92
CA SER A 251 -6.01 -12.50 -44.05
C SER A 251 -6.93 -13.68 -43.75
N ALA A 252 -8.20 -13.39 -43.41
CA ALA A 252 -9.34 -14.26 -43.65
C ALA A 252 -10.63 -13.47 -43.39
N VAL A 253 -11.40 -13.23 -44.44
CA VAL A 253 -12.70 -12.54 -44.40
C VAL A 253 -13.67 -13.30 -43.48
N PRO A 254 -14.18 -12.72 -42.38
CA PRO A 254 -15.32 -13.28 -41.67
C PRO A 254 -16.60 -12.58 -42.16
N GLN A 255 -17.54 -13.38 -42.66
CA GLN A 255 -18.86 -12.91 -43.02
C GLN A 255 -19.62 -12.39 -41.79
N ASN A 256 -20.22 -11.23 -42.01
CA ASN A 256 -21.08 -10.46 -41.12
C ASN A 256 -22.22 -11.32 -40.54
N THR A 257 -22.22 -11.53 -39.22
CA THR A 257 -23.39 -12.01 -38.48
C THR A 257 -23.58 -11.11 -37.26
N SER A 258 -24.79 -10.57 -37.12
CA SER A 258 -25.22 -9.66 -36.07
C SER A 258 -24.73 -10.07 -34.69
N ARG A 259 -23.91 -9.22 -34.07
CA ARG A 259 -23.52 -9.35 -32.67
C ARG A 259 -24.55 -8.67 -31.78
N HIS A 260 -25.32 -9.48 -31.07
CA HIS A 260 -25.99 -9.08 -29.83
C HIS A 260 -24.95 -8.72 -28.75
N PRO A 261 -25.29 -7.85 -27.78
CA PRO A 261 -24.39 -7.46 -26.70
C PRO A 261 -24.08 -8.67 -25.82
N VAL A 262 -22.84 -9.15 -25.88
CA VAL A 262 -22.39 -10.30 -25.10
C VAL A 262 -21.82 -9.80 -23.77
N ASN A 263 -22.54 -10.14 -22.70
CA ASN A 263 -22.17 -10.12 -21.28
C ASN A 263 -20.75 -9.64 -20.92
N SER A 264 -20.66 -8.43 -20.34
CA SER A 264 -19.47 -7.79 -19.76
C SER A 264 -18.63 -8.70 -18.84
N SER A 265 -19.25 -9.69 -18.18
CA SER A 265 -18.56 -10.66 -17.32
C SER A 265 -17.55 -11.56 -18.07
N THR A 266 -17.75 -11.83 -19.36
CA THR A 266 -16.82 -12.66 -20.16
C THR A 266 -15.57 -11.90 -20.59
N ASN A 267 -15.67 -10.58 -20.79
CA ASN A 267 -14.53 -9.73 -21.13
C ASN A 267 -13.62 -9.50 -19.92
N ALA A 268 -14.17 -9.31 -18.72
CA ALA A 268 -13.38 -9.23 -17.49
C ALA A 268 -12.59 -10.51 -17.21
N ALA A 269 -13.22 -11.68 -17.38
CA ALA A 269 -12.55 -12.98 -17.23
C ALA A 269 -11.46 -13.23 -18.30
N ARG A 270 -11.63 -12.66 -19.50
CA ARG A 270 -10.63 -12.73 -20.59
C ARG A 270 -9.47 -11.75 -20.35
N ALA A 271 -9.75 -10.55 -19.84
CA ALA A 271 -8.76 -9.56 -19.45
C ALA A 271 -7.89 -10.04 -18.29
N GLN A 272 -8.49 -10.69 -17.27
CA GLN A 272 -7.74 -11.31 -16.17
C GLN A 272 -6.84 -12.45 -16.65
N ARG A 273 -7.33 -13.32 -17.56
CA ARG A 273 -6.51 -14.39 -18.15
C ARG A 273 -5.35 -13.84 -18.99
N SER A 274 -5.60 -12.79 -19.77
CA SER A 274 -4.57 -12.09 -20.55
C SER A 274 -3.53 -11.41 -19.65
N GLY A 275 -3.98 -10.74 -18.59
CA GLY A 275 -3.11 -10.10 -17.59
C GLY A 275 -2.23 -11.10 -16.85
N MET A 276 -2.79 -12.24 -16.41
CA MET A 276 -2.04 -13.32 -15.77
C MET A 276 -1.04 -13.98 -16.73
N ALA A 277 -1.37 -14.11 -18.02
CA ALA A 277 -0.44 -14.62 -19.03
C ALA A 277 0.74 -13.66 -19.28
N ARG A 278 0.48 -12.35 -19.34
CA ARG A 278 1.52 -11.31 -19.42
C ARG A 278 2.42 -11.29 -18.20
N LEU A 279 1.84 -11.37 -16.98
CA LEU A 279 2.60 -11.44 -15.73
C LEU A 279 3.49 -12.70 -15.67
N SER A 280 3.00 -13.82 -16.18
CA SER A 280 3.73 -15.09 -16.27
C SER A 280 4.85 -15.09 -17.33
N SER A 281 4.72 -14.26 -18.37
CA SER A 281 5.77 -14.01 -19.37
C SER A 281 6.86 -13.09 -18.80
N LEU A 282 6.46 -12.08 -18.03
CA LEU A 282 7.38 -11.15 -17.35
C LEU A 282 8.18 -11.85 -16.24
N ALA A 283 7.53 -12.72 -15.45
CA ALA A 283 8.22 -13.55 -14.46
C ALA A 283 9.24 -14.51 -15.10
N ARG A 284 8.98 -14.97 -16.33
CA ARG A 284 9.92 -15.79 -17.12
C ARG A 284 11.07 -14.98 -17.72
N SER A 285 10.83 -13.75 -18.16
CA SER A 285 11.91 -12.87 -18.66
C SER A 285 12.85 -12.39 -17.55
N ILE A 286 12.36 -12.29 -16.30
CA ILE A 286 13.17 -11.93 -15.13
C ILE A 286 14.03 -13.11 -14.63
N SER A 287 13.65 -14.36 -14.97
CA SER A 287 14.30 -15.57 -14.45
C SER A 287 15.21 -16.30 -15.45
N GLY A 288 15.43 -15.79 -16.67
CA GLY A 288 16.09 -16.54 -17.74
C GLY A 288 17.01 -15.71 -18.63
N ALA A 289 18.24 -16.20 -18.78
CA ALA A 289 19.37 -15.61 -19.48
C ALA A 289 19.11 -15.15 -20.94
N SER A 290 19.85 -14.11 -21.32
CA SER A 290 19.90 -13.50 -22.64
C SER A 290 20.67 -14.35 -23.66
N PRO A 291 20.18 -14.52 -24.90
CA PRO A 291 21.04 -14.78 -26.04
C PRO A 291 21.15 -13.52 -26.91
N HIS A 292 22.40 -13.14 -27.17
CA HIS A 292 22.81 -12.28 -28.27
C HIS A 292 22.27 -12.81 -29.60
N ASN A 293 21.67 -11.93 -30.40
CA ASN A 293 21.60 -12.15 -31.84
C ASN A 293 21.80 -10.83 -32.58
N THR A 294 22.93 -10.71 -33.26
CA THR A 294 23.29 -9.62 -34.16
C THR A 294 22.70 -9.90 -35.54
N ASN A 295 21.88 -9.00 -36.07
CA ASN A 295 21.58 -8.99 -37.50
C ASN A 295 21.49 -7.57 -38.06
N THR A 296 22.11 -7.46 -39.23
CA THR A 296 22.47 -6.30 -40.05
C THR A 296 21.26 -5.68 -40.75
N PRO A 297 21.18 -4.35 -40.93
CA PRO A 297 20.09 -3.72 -41.67
C PRO A 297 20.38 -3.62 -43.19
N PRO A 298 19.38 -3.76 -44.07
CA PRO A 298 19.49 -3.31 -45.45
C PRO A 298 19.07 -1.84 -45.62
N GLN A 299 19.82 -1.14 -46.46
CA GLN A 299 19.57 0.21 -46.95
C GLN A 299 18.19 0.36 -47.58
N SER A 300 17.45 1.39 -47.17
CA SER A 300 16.15 1.78 -47.74
C SER A 300 16.28 3.10 -48.50
N THR A 301 15.64 3.14 -49.68
CA THR A 301 15.48 4.28 -50.59
C THR A 301 14.49 5.33 -50.02
N PRO A 302 14.78 6.64 -50.13
CA PRO A 302 13.91 7.68 -49.58
C PRO A 302 12.99 8.28 -50.65
N THR A 303 11.75 7.80 -50.81
CA THR A 303 10.74 8.55 -51.61
C THR A 303 9.26 8.32 -51.24
N ALA A 304 8.90 7.47 -50.26
CA ALA A 304 7.48 7.16 -49.96
C ALA A 304 6.96 7.61 -48.58
N GLN A 305 7.74 8.36 -47.79
CA GLN A 305 7.35 8.73 -46.41
C GLN A 305 6.25 9.79 -46.33
N SER A 306 6.13 10.69 -47.32
CA SER A 306 5.22 11.84 -47.22
C SER A 306 3.73 11.49 -47.35
N GLU A 307 3.38 10.40 -48.03
CA GLU A 307 1.97 9.96 -48.16
C GLU A 307 1.55 9.13 -46.94
N CYS A 308 2.46 8.33 -46.39
CA CYS A 308 2.24 7.53 -45.18
C CYS A 308 1.92 8.41 -43.95
N ASP A 309 2.64 9.52 -43.78
CA ASP A 309 2.46 10.43 -42.64
C ASP A 309 1.14 11.25 -42.70
N ALA A 310 0.52 11.35 -43.88
CA ALA A 310 -0.77 12.05 -44.05
C ALA A 310 -1.94 11.15 -43.65
N GLU A 311 -1.90 9.87 -44.03
CA GLU A 311 -2.92 8.88 -43.65
C GLU A 311 -2.91 8.61 -42.14
N GLU A 312 -1.72 8.50 -41.53
CA GLU A 312 -1.60 8.27 -40.08
C GLU A 312 -2.18 9.44 -39.26
N ARG A 313 -2.01 10.68 -39.74
CA ARG A 313 -2.63 11.86 -39.11
C ARG A 313 -4.16 11.86 -39.21
N GLY A 314 -4.71 11.43 -40.33
CA GLY A 314 -6.16 11.32 -40.51
C GLY A 314 -6.77 10.28 -39.55
N LEU A 315 -6.13 9.12 -39.45
CA LEU A 315 -6.54 8.04 -38.54
C LEU A 315 -6.43 8.44 -37.06
N GLY A 316 -5.45 9.27 -36.70
CA GLY A 316 -5.32 9.82 -35.35
C GLY A 316 -6.49 10.73 -34.94
N LEU A 317 -7.00 11.55 -35.86
CA LEU A 317 -8.15 12.43 -35.59
C LEU A 317 -9.45 11.64 -35.38
N GLU A 318 -9.62 10.54 -36.11
CA GLU A 318 -10.79 9.66 -35.94
C GLU A 318 -10.74 8.92 -34.60
N ASP A 319 -9.56 8.45 -34.18
CA ASP A 319 -9.36 7.88 -32.83
C ASP A 319 -9.68 8.91 -31.74
N GLU A 320 -9.21 10.16 -31.91
CA GLU A 320 -9.52 11.25 -30.99
C GLU A 320 -11.02 11.52 -30.87
N HIS A 321 -11.73 11.57 -32.00
CA HIS A 321 -13.18 11.74 -31.99
C HIS A 321 -13.90 10.60 -31.28
N ILE A 322 -13.52 9.34 -31.56
CA ILE A 322 -14.12 8.16 -30.93
C ILE A 322 -13.93 8.17 -29.42
N VAL A 323 -12.71 8.48 -28.95
CA VAL A 323 -12.40 8.52 -27.51
C VAL A 323 -13.14 9.67 -26.83
N ASP A 324 -13.23 10.85 -27.46
CA ASP A 324 -13.93 12.00 -26.89
C ASP A 324 -15.45 11.78 -26.83
N GLU A 325 -16.03 11.10 -27.83
CA GLU A 325 -17.44 10.71 -27.82
C GLU A 325 -17.74 9.69 -26.72
N GLU A 326 -16.89 8.68 -26.57
CA GLU A 326 -17.04 7.66 -25.53
C GLU A 326 -16.87 8.27 -24.11
N LEU A 327 -15.91 9.17 -23.91
CA LEU A 327 -15.76 9.90 -22.64
C LEU A 327 -16.99 10.77 -22.34
N ARG A 328 -17.50 11.51 -23.33
CA ARG A 328 -18.70 12.34 -23.17
C ARG A 328 -19.91 11.48 -22.82
N LYS A 329 -20.01 10.27 -23.37
CA LYS A 329 -21.07 9.33 -23.04
C LYS A 329 -21.02 8.92 -21.56
N TYR A 330 -19.85 8.58 -21.03
CA TYR A 330 -19.69 8.28 -19.61
C TYR A 330 -20.02 9.48 -18.71
N GLU A 331 -19.63 10.69 -19.12
CA GLU A 331 -19.99 11.93 -18.41
C GLU A 331 -21.51 12.16 -18.41
N ALA A 332 -22.21 11.82 -19.50
CA ALA A 332 -23.66 11.99 -19.61
C ALA A 332 -24.46 10.90 -18.87
N GLU A 333 -24.03 9.64 -18.90
CA GLU A 333 -24.69 8.52 -18.21
C GLU A 333 -24.61 8.70 -16.68
N ALA A 334 -23.50 9.25 -16.17
CA ALA A 334 -23.35 9.60 -14.75
C ALA A 334 -24.37 10.63 -14.22
N ILE A 335 -25.01 11.39 -15.09
CA ILE A 335 -26.01 12.40 -14.72
C ILE A 335 -27.40 11.78 -14.55
N LEU A 336 -27.69 10.69 -15.28
CA LEU A 336 -29.05 10.16 -15.39
C LEU A 336 -29.47 9.23 -14.24
N ASP A 337 -28.53 8.55 -13.57
CA ASP A 337 -28.84 7.64 -12.46
C ASP A 337 -28.89 8.32 -11.08
N GLY A 338 -28.50 9.60 -11.00
CA GLY A 338 -28.37 10.35 -9.75
C GLY A 338 -29.68 10.84 -9.11
N ASP A 339 -30.81 10.79 -9.83
CA ASP A 339 -32.13 11.23 -9.36
C ASP A 339 -33.02 10.08 -8.85
N SER A 340 -32.46 8.88 -8.67
CA SER A 340 -33.17 7.85 -7.90
C SER A 340 -33.09 8.21 -6.41
N ASP A 341 -34.16 8.80 -5.88
CA ASP A 341 -34.38 9.24 -4.48
C ASP A 341 -34.18 8.15 -3.39
N GLU A 342 -33.60 6.99 -3.70
CA GLU A 342 -33.37 5.90 -2.75
C GLU A 342 -32.18 6.14 -1.79
N HIS A 343 -31.48 7.28 -1.90
CA HIS A 343 -30.31 7.59 -1.06
C HIS A 343 -30.49 8.73 -0.04
N GLU A 344 -31.67 9.34 0.08
CA GLU A 344 -31.91 10.42 1.06
C GLU A 344 -31.87 9.98 2.54
N ASN A 345 -31.72 8.69 2.87
CA ASN A 345 -31.58 8.23 4.26
C ASN A 345 -30.14 8.25 4.83
N PHE A 346 -29.19 8.92 4.16
CA PHE A 346 -27.83 9.11 4.66
C PHE A 346 -27.50 10.57 5.01
N VAL A 347 -28.44 11.29 5.63
CA VAL A 347 -28.15 12.57 6.30
C VAL A 347 -27.79 12.30 7.77
N LEU A 348 -26.48 12.32 8.01
CA LEU A 348 -25.67 12.41 9.25
C LEU A 348 -26.27 12.07 10.63
#